data_AF-A0A9W2VPX2-F1
#
_entry.id   AF-A0A9W2VPX2-F1
#
_cell.length_a   1.000
_cell.length_b   1.000
_cell.length_c   1.000
_cell.angle_alpha   90.00
_cell.angle_beta   90.00
_cell.angle_gamma   90.00
#
_symmetry.space_group_name_H-M   'P 1'
#
loop_
_entity.id
_entity.type
_entity.pdbx_description
1 polymer ?
#
loop_
_entity_poly.entity_id
_entity_poly.type
_entity_poly.pdbx_seq_one_letter_code
_entity_poly.pdbx_strand_id
1 'polypeptide(L)'
;MQFGLLGTGFQLFGYEEKLQSNPLQHLFEVYVQVNKEAADNKNVAKSAHEFFQRLELGDMQALELWQKFRDLSIEEYVRIYKRLGVHFDEYSGESFYREKSQEVLKLLDSKGLLQKTIKGTAIVNLSGNGDPSSICTVMRSDGTSLYATRDLAAAIDRMDKYNFDTMIYVTDKGQKKHFQQVFQMLQIMGYDWAERCQHVPFGVVQGMKTRRGEVTFLEDVLNEIRSRMLQNMASIKTTKEVENPQETAERVGLAALIIQDFKGVLLSDYQFSWDRIFQSRGDTGVFLQYTHARLHSLEETFGCGYLNDFNTACLQEPQSVSILQHLLRFDEVLYRSSQDLQPRHIVSYLLTLSHLAGMAHKTLHIKDSPPEVAGARLHLFRAVRSVLANGMKLLGITPLQVFLCCQIQHAPHHNGKSIC
;
A
#
# COMPACT_ATOMS: atom_id res chain seq x y z
N MET A 1 9.79 -20.85 -15.42
CA MET A 1 10.24 -21.88 -14.44
C MET A 1 9.33 -21.99 -13.21
N GLN A 2 9.08 -20.91 -12.46
CA GLN A 2 8.23 -20.97 -11.25
C GLN A 2 6.85 -21.59 -11.51
N PHE A 3 6.18 -21.20 -12.60
CA PHE A 3 4.90 -21.82 -12.97
C PHE A 3 5.05 -23.30 -13.38
N GLY A 4 6.16 -23.69 -14.00
CA GLY A 4 6.42 -25.10 -14.33
C GLY A 4 6.47 -25.98 -13.08
N LEU A 5 7.14 -25.51 -12.03
CA LEU A 5 7.12 -26.17 -10.71
C LEU A 5 5.71 -26.26 -10.15
N LEU A 6 4.95 -25.17 -10.18
CA LEU A 6 3.57 -25.16 -9.66
C LEU A 6 2.65 -26.10 -10.44
N GLY A 7 2.74 -26.11 -11.78
CA GLY A 7 1.96 -27.01 -12.63
C GLY A 7 2.26 -28.48 -12.37
N THR A 8 3.55 -28.86 -12.33
CA THR A 8 3.97 -30.22 -11.94
C THR A 8 3.57 -30.55 -10.51
N GLY A 9 3.74 -29.60 -9.58
CA GLY A 9 3.36 -29.78 -8.18
C GLY A 9 1.87 -30.02 -8.02
N PHE A 10 1.03 -29.30 -8.77
CA PHE A 10 -0.41 -29.48 -8.70
C PHE A 10 -0.85 -30.84 -9.26
N GLN A 11 -0.14 -31.38 -10.26
CA GLN A 11 -0.41 -32.75 -10.73
C GLN A 11 -0.10 -33.82 -9.67
N LEU A 12 0.84 -33.54 -8.76
CA LEU A 12 1.27 -34.48 -7.72
C LEU A 12 0.51 -34.30 -6.39
N PHE A 13 0.23 -33.06 -6.02
CA PHE A 13 -0.24 -32.67 -4.69
C PHE A 13 -1.50 -31.78 -4.73
N GLY A 14 -1.98 -31.45 -5.93
CA GLY A 14 -3.14 -30.60 -6.13
C GLY A 14 -4.43 -31.28 -5.66
N TYR A 15 -5.32 -30.48 -5.10
CA TYR A 15 -6.64 -30.93 -4.68
C TYR A 15 -7.67 -29.87 -5.10
N GLU A 16 -8.61 -30.28 -5.93
CA GLU A 16 -9.52 -29.37 -6.63
C GLU A 16 -10.44 -28.61 -5.66
N GLU A 17 -10.97 -29.27 -4.62
CA GLU A 17 -11.85 -28.61 -3.65
C GLU A 17 -11.09 -27.56 -2.80
N LYS A 18 -9.80 -27.79 -2.52
CA LYS A 18 -8.95 -26.81 -1.84
C LYS A 18 -8.62 -25.63 -2.74
N LEU A 19 -8.38 -25.90 -4.03
CA LEU A 19 -8.17 -24.84 -5.02
C LEU A 19 -9.40 -23.93 -5.14
N GLN A 20 -10.61 -24.46 -5.03
CA GLN A 20 -11.85 -23.67 -5.08
C GLN A 20 -12.13 -22.89 -3.79
N SER A 21 -11.79 -23.45 -2.62
CA SER A 21 -12.10 -22.85 -1.32
C SER A 21 -11.05 -21.84 -0.83
N ASN A 22 -9.77 -22.08 -1.12
CA ASN A 22 -8.68 -21.16 -0.78
C ASN A 22 -7.53 -21.28 -1.81
N PRO A 23 -7.67 -20.68 -3.00
CA PRO A 23 -6.73 -20.88 -4.11
C PRO A 23 -5.30 -20.48 -3.73
N LEU A 24 -5.09 -19.30 -3.16
CA LEU A 24 -3.76 -18.76 -2.86
C LEU A 24 -3.00 -19.63 -1.85
N GLN A 25 -3.67 -20.04 -0.76
CA GLN A 25 -3.08 -20.89 0.26
C GLN A 25 -2.72 -22.26 -0.31
N HIS A 26 -3.65 -22.90 -1.04
CA HIS A 26 -3.42 -24.23 -1.59
C HIS A 26 -2.31 -24.23 -2.65
N LEU A 27 -2.30 -23.24 -3.56
CA LEU A 27 -1.23 -23.08 -4.55
C LEU A 27 0.13 -22.83 -3.88
N PHE A 28 0.17 -22.09 -2.77
CA PHE A 28 1.38 -21.91 -1.98
C PHE A 28 1.85 -23.21 -1.32
N GLU A 29 0.95 -23.98 -0.69
CA GLU A 29 1.25 -25.29 -0.10
C GLU A 29 1.86 -26.24 -1.14
N VAL A 30 1.22 -26.33 -2.31
CA VAL A 30 1.70 -27.12 -3.45
C VAL A 30 3.08 -26.64 -3.91
N TYR A 31 3.29 -25.32 -4.01
CA TYR A 31 4.56 -24.74 -4.41
C TYR A 31 5.68 -25.08 -3.43
N VAL A 32 5.44 -24.95 -2.12
CA VAL A 32 6.45 -25.30 -1.09
C VAL A 32 6.79 -26.79 -1.16
N GLN A 33 5.77 -27.64 -1.27
CA GLN A 33 5.95 -29.09 -1.31
C GLN A 33 6.74 -29.51 -2.56
N VAL A 34 6.38 -29.03 -3.75
CA VAL A 34 7.09 -29.39 -4.98
C VAL A 34 8.52 -28.84 -5.03
N ASN A 35 8.79 -27.67 -4.44
CA ASN A 35 10.16 -27.15 -4.37
C ASN A 35 11.05 -28.02 -3.48
N LYS A 36 10.51 -28.51 -2.35
CA LYS A 36 11.21 -29.45 -1.49
C LYS A 36 11.52 -30.75 -2.22
N GLU A 37 10.53 -31.33 -2.89
CA GLU A 37 10.70 -32.56 -3.67
C GLU A 37 11.67 -32.38 -4.85
N ALA A 38 11.63 -31.25 -5.55
CA ALA A 38 12.51 -30.96 -6.67
C ALA A 38 13.99 -30.79 -6.25
N ALA A 39 14.26 -30.41 -5.00
CA ALA A 39 15.61 -30.32 -4.47
C ALA A 39 16.28 -31.70 -4.37
N ASP A 40 15.49 -32.72 -4.01
CA ASP A 40 15.98 -34.08 -3.75
C ASP A 40 15.73 -35.04 -4.94
N ASN A 41 14.79 -34.72 -5.83
CA ASN A 41 14.36 -35.60 -6.92
C ASN A 41 14.52 -34.94 -8.30
N LYS A 42 15.54 -35.39 -9.06
CA LYS A 42 15.82 -34.91 -10.43
C LYS A 42 14.66 -35.13 -11.40
N ASN A 43 13.82 -36.14 -11.20
CA ASN A 43 12.66 -36.38 -12.07
C ASN A 43 11.61 -35.28 -11.90
N VAL A 44 11.36 -34.80 -10.68
CA VAL A 44 10.43 -33.69 -10.43
C VAL A 44 10.94 -32.40 -11.06
N ALA A 45 12.24 -32.11 -10.90
CA ALA A 45 12.88 -30.95 -11.54
C ALA A 45 12.79 -31.01 -13.07
N LYS A 46 12.95 -32.20 -13.66
CA LYS A 46 12.79 -32.43 -15.11
C LYS A 46 11.34 -32.23 -15.55
N SER A 47 10.37 -32.81 -14.84
CA SER A 47 8.94 -32.65 -15.12
C SER A 47 8.51 -31.18 -15.06
N ALA A 48 9.06 -30.39 -14.13
CA ALA A 48 8.80 -28.95 -14.05
C ALA A 48 9.34 -28.18 -15.26
N HIS A 49 10.52 -28.55 -15.77
CA HIS A 49 11.06 -28.00 -17.01
C HIS A 49 10.20 -28.39 -18.22
N GLU A 50 9.82 -29.66 -18.33
CA GLU A 50 8.96 -30.17 -19.40
C GLU A 50 7.56 -29.50 -19.38
N PHE A 51 6.98 -29.30 -18.19
CA PHE A 51 5.73 -28.56 -18.03
C PHE A 51 5.89 -27.12 -18.50
N PHE A 52 6.95 -26.43 -18.07
CA PHE A 52 7.20 -25.06 -18.49
C PHE A 52 7.40 -24.96 -20.01
N GLN A 53 8.12 -25.90 -20.62
CA GLN A 53 8.29 -25.96 -22.07
C GLN A 53 6.95 -26.17 -22.80
N ARG A 54 6.07 -27.05 -22.31
CA ARG A 54 4.74 -27.23 -22.89
C ARG A 54 3.91 -25.96 -22.85
N LEU A 55 3.91 -25.25 -21.71
CA LEU A 55 3.25 -23.95 -21.59
C LEU A 55 3.81 -22.95 -22.61
N GLU A 56 5.13 -22.91 -22.75
CA GLU A 56 5.84 -22.06 -23.70
C GLU A 56 5.55 -22.45 -25.17
N LEU A 57 5.20 -23.71 -25.45
CA LEU A 57 4.82 -24.16 -26.79
C LEU A 57 3.31 -24.01 -27.07
N GLY A 58 2.55 -23.45 -26.13
CA GLY A 58 1.11 -23.24 -26.29
C GLY A 58 0.27 -24.51 -26.15
N ASP A 59 0.75 -25.50 -25.39
CA ASP A 59 -0.01 -26.70 -25.06
C ASP A 59 -1.33 -26.33 -24.35
N MET A 60 -2.46 -26.79 -24.90
CA MET A 60 -3.79 -26.38 -24.43
C MET A 60 -4.03 -26.76 -22.96
N GLN A 61 -3.62 -27.95 -22.52
CA GLN A 61 -3.81 -28.39 -21.14
C GLN A 61 -2.98 -27.56 -20.16
N ALA A 62 -1.72 -27.27 -20.51
CA ALA A 62 -0.87 -26.41 -19.70
C ALA A 62 -1.41 -24.98 -19.62
N LEU A 63 -1.90 -24.43 -20.74
CA LEU A 63 -2.50 -23.09 -20.81
C LEU A 63 -3.81 -23.00 -20.02
N GLU A 64 -4.70 -24.00 -20.11
CA GLU A 64 -5.95 -24.05 -19.34
C GLU A 64 -5.66 -24.05 -17.83
N LEU A 65 -4.70 -24.86 -17.38
CA LEU A 65 -4.32 -24.91 -15.97
C LEU A 65 -3.73 -23.57 -15.50
N TRP A 66 -2.90 -22.94 -16.35
CA TRP A 66 -2.34 -21.61 -16.09
C TRP A 66 -3.43 -20.54 -15.98
N GLN A 67 -4.35 -20.52 -16.94
CA GLN A 67 -5.44 -19.55 -16.96
C GLN A 67 -6.31 -19.71 -15.72
N LYS A 68 -6.66 -20.95 -15.35
CA LYS A 68 -7.42 -21.26 -14.13
C LYS A 68 -6.74 -20.73 -12.86
N PHE A 69 -5.45 -20.98 -12.69
CA PHE A 69 -4.72 -20.49 -11.50
C PHE A 69 -4.65 -18.98 -11.47
N ARG A 70 -4.44 -18.35 -12.63
CA ARG A 70 -4.40 -16.90 -12.76
C ARG A 70 -5.75 -16.28 -12.38
N ASP A 71 -6.84 -16.79 -12.93
CA ASP A 71 -8.17 -16.21 -12.75
C ASP A 71 -8.64 -16.34 -11.28
N LEU A 72 -8.47 -17.52 -10.67
CA LEU A 72 -8.75 -17.71 -9.24
C LEU A 72 -7.88 -16.80 -8.36
N SER A 73 -6.62 -16.60 -8.72
CA SER A 73 -5.74 -15.70 -7.97
C SER A 73 -6.17 -14.25 -8.10
N ILE A 74 -6.61 -13.82 -9.28
CA ILE A 74 -7.10 -12.45 -9.51
C ILE A 74 -8.38 -12.18 -8.73
N GLU A 75 -9.33 -13.11 -8.72
CA GLU A 75 -10.55 -13.00 -7.91
C GLU A 75 -10.22 -12.78 -6.41
N GLU A 76 -9.27 -13.56 -5.89
CA GLU A 76 -8.78 -13.41 -4.53
C GLU A 76 -8.06 -12.07 -4.29
N TYR A 77 -7.22 -11.64 -5.22
CA TYR A 77 -6.57 -10.33 -5.14
C TYR A 77 -7.57 -9.18 -5.15
N VAL A 78 -8.59 -9.20 -6.03
CA VAL A 78 -9.67 -8.19 -6.07
C VAL A 78 -10.35 -8.10 -4.71
N ARG A 79 -10.71 -9.25 -4.12
CA ARG A 79 -11.35 -9.34 -2.81
C ARG A 79 -10.49 -8.74 -1.71
N ILE A 80 -9.20 -9.07 -1.67
CA ILE A 80 -8.26 -8.60 -0.64
C ILE A 80 -7.95 -7.11 -0.81
N TYR A 81 -7.66 -6.65 -2.02
CA TYR A 81 -7.36 -5.23 -2.31
C TYR A 81 -8.54 -4.32 -2.01
N LYS A 82 -9.77 -4.77 -2.26
CA LYS A 82 -10.99 -4.04 -1.90
C LYS A 82 -11.08 -3.75 -0.40
N ARG A 83 -10.60 -4.66 0.46
CA ARG A 83 -10.53 -4.41 1.93
C ARG A 83 -9.63 -3.22 2.27
N LEU A 84 -8.57 -3.01 1.50
CA LEU A 84 -7.65 -1.87 1.61
C LEU A 84 -8.17 -0.60 0.91
N GLY A 85 -9.34 -0.65 0.27
CA GLY A 85 -9.86 0.44 -0.56
C GLY A 85 -9.17 0.58 -1.92
N VAL A 86 -8.38 -0.41 -2.32
CA VAL A 86 -7.63 -0.41 -3.59
C VAL A 86 -8.44 -1.10 -4.68
N HIS A 87 -8.49 -0.46 -5.86
CA HIS A 87 -9.13 -0.97 -7.06
C HIS A 87 -8.15 -0.79 -8.23
N PHE A 88 -7.91 -1.85 -9.00
CA PHE A 88 -7.06 -1.80 -10.18
C PHE A 88 -7.94 -1.80 -11.44
N ASP A 89 -7.60 -0.94 -12.41
CA ASP A 89 -8.25 -0.91 -13.71
C ASP A 89 -7.83 -2.10 -14.59
N GLU A 90 -6.60 -2.59 -14.42
CA GLU A 90 -6.04 -3.69 -15.20
C GLU A 90 -5.15 -4.61 -14.35
N TYR A 91 -5.38 -5.93 -14.48
CA TYR A 91 -4.53 -6.98 -13.92
C TYR A 91 -3.58 -7.55 -14.99
N SER A 92 -2.55 -6.77 -15.32
CA SER A 92 -1.48 -7.15 -16.27
C SER A 92 -0.48 -8.12 -15.62
N GLY A 93 0.21 -8.94 -16.44
CA GLY A 93 1.29 -9.82 -15.98
C GLY A 93 2.37 -10.03 -17.02
N GLU A 94 3.54 -10.52 -16.59
CA GLU A 94 4.70 -10.77 -17.46
C GLU A 94 4.42 -11.72 -18.63
N SER A 95 3.44 -12.62 -18.46
CA SER A 95 3.02 -13.58 -19.48
C SER A 95 2.55 -12.90 -20.77
N PHE A 96 1.99 -11.68 -20.68
CA PHE A 96 1.47 -10.94 -21.84
C PHE A 96 2.57 -10.38 -22.74
N TYR A 97 3.81 -10.30 -22.25
CA TYR A 97 4.91 -9.64 -22.95
C TYR A 97 5.91 -10.62 -23.56
N ARG A 98 5.57 -11.92 -23.63
CA ARG A 98 6.49 -12.95 -24.11
C ARG A 98 6.85 -12.77 -25.59
N GLU A 99 5.86 -12.60 -26.45
CA GLU A 99 6.08 -12.38 -27.89
C GLU A 99 6.69 -11.00 -28.13
N LYS A 100 6.14 -9.96 -27.48
CA LYS A 100 6.65 -8.58 -27.54
C LYS A 100 8.11 -8.48 -27.06
N SER A 101 8.55 -9.33 -26.13
CA SER A 101 9.96 -9.38 -25.72
C SER A 101 10.90 -9.77 -26.87
N GLN A 102 10.46 -10.65 -27.78
CA GLN A 102 11.25 -11.02 -28.95
C GLN A 102 11.32 -9.88 -29.97
N GLU A 103 10.23 -9.12 -30.12
CA GLU A 103 10.21 -7.91 -30.95
C GLU A 103 11.16 -6.84 -30.40
N VAL A 104 11.18 -6.63 -29.08
CA VAL A 104 12.12 -5.72 -28.42
C VAL A 104 13.58 -6.15 -28.67
N LEU A 105 13.89 -7.45 -28.60
CA LEU A 105 15.25 -7.94 -28.90
C LEU A 105 15.65 -7.66 -30.35
N LYS A 106 14.75 -7.87 -31.32
CA LYS A 106 14.98 -7.51 -32.73
C LYS A 106 15.16 -6.00 -32.91
N LEU A 107 14.38 -5.19 -32.19
CA LEU A 107 14.49 -3.74 -32.23
C LEU A 107 15.85 -3.26 -31.70
N LEU A 108 16.30 -3.80 -30.56
CA LEU A 108 17.63 -3.53 -30.00
C LEU A 108 18.75 -3.90 -30.97
N ASP A 109 18.64 -5.05 -31.64
CA ASP A 109 19.60 -5.51 -32.66
C ASP A 109 19.62 -4.59 -33.88
N SER A 110 18.44 -4.21 -34.39
CA SER A 110 18.31 -3.30 -35.55
C SER A 110 18.88 -1.91 -35.29
N LYS A 111 18.90 -1.47 -34.03
CA LYS A 111 19.51 -0.21 -33.57
C LYS A 111 21.01 -0.35 -33.25
N GLY A 112 21.59 -1.53 -33.39
CA GLY A 112 23.00 -1.80 -33.08
C GLY A 112 23.33 -1.77 -31.58
N LEU A 113 22.32 -1.86 -30.70
CA LEU A 113 22.48 -1.78 -29.25
C LEU A 113 22.73 -3.15 -28.61
N LEU A 114 22.35 -4.23 -29.29
CA LEU A 114 22.48 -5.59 -28.82
C LEU A 114 23.88 -6.15 -29.10
N GLN A 115 24.56 -6.62 -28.08
CA GLN A 115 25.85 -7.31 -28.20
C GLN A 115 25.73 -8.75 -27.72
N LYS A 116 26.35 -9.69 -28.44
CA LYS A 116 26.39 -11.10 -28.03
C LYS A 116 27.76 -11.41 -27.42
N THR A 117 27.73 -11.98 -26.22
CA THR A 117 28.93 -12.52 -25.57
C THR A 117 29.38 -13.81 -26.27
N ILE A 118 30.61 -14.25 -26.00
CA ILE A 118 31.17 -15.53 -26.51
C ILE A 118 30.28 -16.72 -26.17
N LYS A 119 29.57 -16.66 -25.04
CA LYS A 119 28.65 -17.72 -24.57
C LYS A 119 27.26 -17.66 -25.21
N GLY A 120 27.00 -16.70 -26.10
CA GLY A 120 25.69 -16.52 -26.75
C GLY A 120 24.68 -15.68 -25.96
N THR A 121 24.99 -15.27 -24.73
CA THR A 121 24.17 -14.33 -23.95
C THR A 121 24.15 -12.96 -24.63
N ALA A 122 22.98 -12.32 -24.72
CA ALA A 122 22.85 -10.98 -25.26
C ALA A 122 22.77 -9.91 -24.17
N ILE A 123 23.50 -8.83 -24.37
CA ILE A 123 23.68 -7.72 -23.45
C ILE A 123 23.48 -6.38 -24.17
N VAL A 124 23.16 -5.34 -23.40
CA VAL A 124 23.10 -3.94 -23.85
C VAL A 124 24.07 -3.12 -22.99
N ASN A 125 24.90 -2.30 -23.63
CA ASN A 125 25.82 -1.39 -22.96
C ASN A 125 25.18 0.00 -22.85
N LEU A 126 24.90 0.44 -21.62
CA LEU A 126 24.14 1.67 -21.36
C LEU A 126 25.00 2.93 -21.30
N SER A 127 26.31 2.81 -21.07
CA SER A 127 27.19 3.97 -20.91
C SER A 127 27.92 4.37 -22.19
N GLY A 128 27.89 3.54 -23.24
CA GLY A 128 28.71 3.72 -24.45
C GLY A 128 30.22 3.53 -24.24
N ASN A 129 30.70 3.66 -23.00
CA ASN A 129 32.12 3.67 -22.63
C ASN A 129 32.64 2.28 -22.22
N GLY A 130 31.75 1.29 -22.10
CA GLY A 130 32.12 -0.09 -21.78
C GLY A 130 32.32 -0.37 -20.29
N ASP A 131 31.81 0.49 -19.40
CA ASP A 131 31.82 0.22 -17.95
C ASP A 131 30.99 -1.05 -17.65
N PRO A 132 31.58 -2.11 -17.07
CA PRO A 132 30.85 -3.33 -16.70
C PRO A 132 29.64 -3.08 -15.79
N SER A 133 29.64 -2.00 -15.00
CA SER A 133 28.53 -1.62 -14.13
C SER A 133 27.27 -1.19 -14.92
N SER A 134 27.46 -0.79 -16.19
CA SER A 134 26.45 -0.29 -17.13
C SER A 134 25.99 -1.34 -18.15
N ILE A 135 26.38 -2.61 -17.98
CA ILE A 135 25.93 -3.69 -18.84
C ILE A 135 24.63 -4.28 -18.27
N CYS A 136 23.60 -4.37 -19.10
CA CYS A 136 22.36 -5.06 -18.78
C CYS A 136 22.24 -6.34 -19.62
N THR A 137 22.00 -7.47 -18.97
CA THR A 137 21.75 -8.74 -19.66
C THR A 137 20.27 -8.82 -20.03
N VAL A 138 19.97 -8.99 -21.31
CA VAL A 138 18.59 -8.98 -21.84
C VAL A 138 18.12 -10.36 -22.32
N MET A 139 19.06 -11.26 -22.65
CA MET A 139 18.73 -12.61 -23.11
C MET A 139 19.81 -13.60 -22.69
N ARG A 140 19.40 -14.79 -22.24
CA ARG A 140 20.33 -15.90 -21.95
C ARG A 140 20.86 -16.54 -23.24
N SER A 141 21.89 -17.37 -23.10
CA SER A 141 22.48 -18.14 -24.20
C SER A 141 21.51 -19.13 -24.87
N ASP A 142 20.46 -19.54 -24.17
CA ASP A 142 19.40 -20.43 -24.67
C ASP A 142 18.28 -19.68 -25.42
N GLY A 143 18.40 -18.35 -25.59
CA GLY A 143 17.40 -17.53 -26.26
C GLY A 143 16.27 -17.03 -25.35
N THR A 144 16.26 -17.41 -24.07
CA THR A 144 15.23 -16.98 -23.12
C THR A 144 15.40 -15.50 -22.75
N SER A 145 14.38 -14.69 -23.00
CA SER A 145 14.30 -13.28 -22.58
C SER A 145 14.29 -13.14 -21.05
N LEU A 146 15.00 -12.15 -20.52
CA LEU A 146 15.03 -11.85 -19.08
C LEU A 146 14.00 -10.78 -18.67
N TYR A 147 13.88 -10.53 -17.37
CA TYR A 147 12.96 -9.54 -16.80
C TYR A 147 13.12 -8.16 -17.42
N ALA A 148 14.35 -7.70 -17.65
CA ALA A 148 14.61 -6.38 -18.24
C ALA A 148 13.98 -6.23 -19.64
N THR A 149 14.02 -7.28 -20.46
CA THR A 149 13.39 -7.31 -21.78
C THR A 149 11.87 -7.33 -21.70
N ARG A 150 11.32 -8.04 -20.71
CA ARG A 150 9.87 -8.09 -20.48
C ARG A 150 9.34 -6.74 -20.00
N ASP A 151 10.07 -6.05 -19.12
CA ASP A 151 9.68 -4.72 -18.64
C ASP A 151 9.85 -3.64 -19.71
N LEU A 152 10.85 -3.76 -20.60
CA LEU A 152 10.94 -2.93 -21.80
C LEU A 152 9.73 -3.10 -22.71
N ALA A 153 9.38 -4.36 -23.02
CA ALA A 153 8.21 -4.67 -23.82
C ALA A 153 6.92 -4.13 -23.17
N ALA A 154 6.79 -4.25 -21.84
CA ALA A 154 5.66 -3.72 -21.11
C ALA A 154 5.59 -2.19 -21.11
N ALA A 155 6.73 -1.50 -20.98
CA ALA A 155 6.77 -0.04 -21.03
C ALA A 155 6.34 0.50 -22.40
N ILE A 156 6.86 -0.10 -23.49
CA ILE A 156 6.51 0.28 -24.87
C ILE A 156 5.02 0.03 -25.11
N ASP A 157 4.53 -1.17 -24.76
CA ASP A 157 3.11 -1.50 -24.95
C ASP A 157 2.16 -0.57 -24.18
N ARG A 158 2.53 -0.20 -22.94
CA ARG A 158 1.75 0.75 -22.16
C ARG A 158 1.77 2.15 -22.76
N MET A 159 2.90 2.56 -23.34
CA MET A 159 2.96 3.84 -24.05
C MET A 159 2.07 3.81 -25.30
N ASP A 160 2.10 2.73 -26.08
CA ASP A 160 1.27 2.59 -27.27
C ASP A 160 -0.23 2.53 -26.92
N LYS A 161 -0.58 1.83 -25.83
CA LYS A 161 -1.97 1.66 -25.38
C LYS A 161 -2.55 2.92 -24.73
N TYR A 162 -1.76 3.62 -23.91
CA TYR A 162 -2.26 4.69 -23.04
C TYR A 162 -1.75 6.08 -23.38
N ASN A 163 -0.65 6.19 -24.14
CA ASN A 163 0.02 7.45 -24.45
C ASN A 163 0.19 8.34 -23.19
N PHE A 164 0.79 7.75 -22.16
CA PHE A 164 0.80 8.36 -20.82
C PHE A 164 1.69 9.61 -20.72
N ASP A 165 1.31 10.53 -19.85
CA ASP A 165 2.12 11.69 -19.47
C ASP A 165 3.10 11.37 -18.33
N THR A 166 2.81 10.37 -17.50
CA THR A 166 3.69 9.89 -16.43
C THR A 166 3.39 8.43 -16.12
N MET A 167 4.44 7.63 -15.91
CA MET A 167 4.34 6.22 -15.49
C MET A 167 5.15 6.00 -14.22
N ILE A 168 4.50 5.62 -13.12
CA ILE A 168 5.14 5.42 -11.82
C ILE A 168 5.27 3.93 -11.52
N TYR A 169 6.49 3.46 -11.35
CA TYR A 169 6.82 2.10 -10.94
C TYR A 169 7.08 2.06 -9.44
N VAL A 170 6.21 1.39 -8.68
CA VAL A 170 6.32 1.26 -7.22
C VAL A 170 6.78 -0.15 -6.88
N THR A 171 8.05 -0.32 -6.50
CA THR A 171 8.64 -1.64 -6.17
C THR A 171 9.61 -1.54 -5.00
N ASP A 172 10.08 -2.69 -4.52
CA ASP A 172 11.10 -2.71 -3.48
C ASP A 172 12.39 -2.01 -3.95
N LYS A 173 13.13 -1.45 -3.00
CA LYS A 173 14.38 -0.72 -3.25
C LYS A 173 15.49 -1.57 -3.88
N GLY A 174 15.43 -2.90 -3.76
CA GLY A 174 16.37 -3.82 -4.39
C GLY A 174 16.30 -3.77 -5.91
N GLN A 175 15.15 -3.39 -6.47
CA GLN A 175 14.94 -3.27 -7.91
C GLN A 175 15.38 -1.92 -8.50
N LYS A 176 15.96 -1.01 -7.68
CA LYS A 176 16.37 0.32 -8.14
C LYS A 176 17.31 0.26 -9.34
N LYS A 177 18.34 -0.60 -9.28
CA LYS A 177 19.30 -0.74 -10.39
C LYS A 177 18.60 -1.25 -11.66
N HIS A 178 17.67 -2.19 -11.51
CA HIS A 178 16.92 -2.75 -12.63
C HIS A 178 16.10 -1.68 -13.36
N PHE A 179 15.27 -0.89 -12.67
CA PHE A 179 14.49 0.17 -13.32
C PHE A 179 15.35 1.30 -13.89
N GLN A 180 16.46 1.64 -13.24
CA GLN A 180 17.45 2.56 -13.83
C GLN A 180 17.96 2.03 -15.18
N GLN A 181 18.28 0.74 -15.27
CA GLN A 181 18.71 0.13 -16.53
C GLN A 181 17.59 0.09 -17.58
N VAL A 182 16.36 -0.24 -17.19
CA VAL A 182 15.20 -0.23 -18.10
C VAL A 182 14.97 1.17 -18.68
N PHE A 183 14.98 2.21 -17.84
CA PHE A 183 14.76 3.58 -18.32
C PHE A 183 15.91 4.08 -19.20
N GLN A 184 17.16 3.77 -18.85
CA GLN A 184 18.31 4.06 -19.70
C GLN A 184 18.22 3.34 -21.05
N MET A 185 17.79 2.08 -21.07
CA MET A 185 17.55 1.34 -22.32
C MET A 185 16.50 2.03 -23.18
N LEU A 186 15.38 2.47 -22.61
CA LEU A 186 14.37 3.22 -23.36
C LEU A 186 14.95 4.51 -23.96
N GLN A 187 15.76 5.25 -23.19
CA GLN A 187 16.41 6.47 -23.68
C GLN A 187 17.35 6.21 -24.86
N ILE A 188 18.27 5.24 -24.75
CA ILE A 188 19.20 4.92 -25.86
C ILE A 188 18.50 4.28 -27.06
N MET A 189 17.31 3.69 -26.87
CA MET A 189 16.44 3.26 -27.96
C MET A 189 15.78 4.44 -28.68
N GLY A 190 15.91 5.67 -28.18
CA GLY A 190 15.38 6.90 -28.76
C GLY A 190 13.94 7.20 -28.33
N TYR A 191 13.50 6.69 -27.18
CA TYR A 191 12.18 6.99 -26.63
C TYR A 191 12.26 8.20 -25.68
N ASP A 192 11.92 9.38 -26.18
CA ASP A 192 11.94 10.64 -25.40
C ASP A 192 11.00 10.58 -24.18
N TRP A 193 9.91 9.81 -24.26
CA TRP A 193 8.97 9.62 -23.16
C TRP A 193 9.56 8.80 -21.99
N ALA A 194 10.77 8.23 -22.12
CA ALA A 194 11.44 7.54 -21.02
C ALA A 194 11.65 8.44 -19.80
N GLU A 195 11.79 9.76 -19.99
CA GLU A 195 11.90 10.75 -18.91
C GLU A 195 10.61 10.88 -18.07
N ARG A 196 9.47 10.43 -18.62
CA ARG A 196 8.17 10.40 -17.93
C ARG A 196 8.01 9.17 -17.03
N CYS A 197 8.93 8.21 -17.10
CA CYS A 197 8.94 7.02 -16.25
C CYS A 197 9.67 7.32 -14.94
N GLN A 198 9.01 7.07 -13.82
CA GLN A 198 9.53 7.33 -12.49
C GLN A 198 9.55 6.04 -11.66
N HIS A 199 10.63 5.82 -10.92
CA HIS A 199 10.72 4.71 -9.96
C HIS A 199 10.57 5.23 -8.54
N VAL A 200 9.57 4.71 -7.83
CA VAL A 200 9.34 4.99 -6.40
C VAL A 200 9.70 3.73 -5.61
N PRO A 201 10.96 3.63 -5.13
CA PRO A 201 11.38 2.50 -4.32
C PRO A 201 10.85 2.58 -2.89
N PHE A 202 10.48 1.44 -2.32
CA PHE A 202 10.17 1.31 -0.89
C PHE A 202 11.09 0.33 -0.15
N GLY A 203 11.25 0.52 1.16
CA GLY A 203 12.05 -0.31 2.06
C GLY A 203 11.34 -1.59 2.50
N VAL A 204 12.01 -2.42 3.30
CA VAL A 204 11.49 -3.71 3.73
C VAL A 204 10.84 -3.61 5.11
N VAL A 205 9.67 -4.22 5.24
CA VAL A 205 8.99 -4.41 6.53
C VAL A 205 9.58 -5.61 7.26
N GLN A 206 10.18 -5.38 8.44
CA GLN A 206 10.81 -6.42 9.24
C GLN A 206 9.93 -6.86 10.40
N GLY A 207 9.95 -8.16 10.71
CA GLY A 207 9.26 -8.77 11.86
C GLY A 207 7.73 -8.72 11.85
N MET A 208 7.12 -8.53 10.68
CA MET A 208 5.68 -8.77 10.52
C MET A 208 5.43 -10.28 10.50
N LYS A 209 5.04 -10.83 11.65
CA LYS A 209 4.62 -12.23 11.82
C LYS A 209 3.19 -12.27 12.36
N THR A 210 2.36 -13.14 11.78
CA THR A 210 1.02 -13.44 12.30
C THR A 210 1.09 -14.61 13.28
N ARG A 211 -0.02 -14.90 13.99
CA ARG A 211 -0.10 -16.05 14.90
C ARG A 211 0.03 -17.41 14.18
N ARG A 212 -0.09 -17.43 12.84
CA ARG A 212 -0.16 -18.65 12.02
C ARG A 212 1.21 -19.17 11.54
N GLY A 213 2.31 -18.42 11.65
CA GLY A 213 3.64 -18.95 11.33
C GLY A 213 4.60 -18.00 10.60
N GLU A 214 5.54 -18.58 9.85
CA GLU A 214 6.66 -17.86 9.18
C GLU A 214 6.26 -17.12 7.90
N VAL A 215 5.36 -17.67 7.10
CA VAL A 215 4.84 -17.01 5.88
C VAL A 215 3.57 -16.26 6.23
N THR A 216 3.56 -14.98 5.90
CA THR A 216 2.49 -14.05 6.28
C THR A 216 1.74 -13.60 5.04
N PHE A 217 0.54 -14.13 4.82
CA PHE A 217 -0.36 -13.66 3.77
C PHE A 217 -1.01 -12.34 4.17
N LEU A 218 -1.27 -11.48 3.19
CA LEU A 218 -1.94 -10.20 3.43
C LEU A 218 -3.31 -10.42 4.10
N GLU A 219 -4.09 -11.41 3.68
CA GLU A 219 -5.37 -11.73 4.30
C GLU A 219 -5.22 -12.07 5.80
N ASP A 220 -4.19 -12.83 6.18
CA ASP A 220 -3.92 -13.14 7.59
C ASP A 220 -3.52 -11.89 8.39
N VAL A 221 -2.75 -10.97 7.78
CA VAL A 221 -2.43 -9.67 8.40
C VAL A 221 -3.70 -8.87 8.67
N LEU A 222 -4.58 -8.75 7.67
CA LEU A 222 -5.84 -8.01 7.81
C LEU A 222 -6.77 -8.65 8.85
N ASN A 223 -6.83 -9.99 8.88
CA ASN A 223 -7.60 -10.72 9.87
C ASN A 223 -7.05 -10.55 11.29
N GLU A 224 -5.72 -10.59 11.47
CA GLU A 224 -5.06 -10.34 12.76
C GLU A 224 -5.30 -8.89 13.23
N ILE A 225 -5.26 -7.92 12.30
CA ILE A 225 -5.56 -6.52 12.58
C ILE A 225 -6.96 -6.36 13.16
N ARG A 226 -7.97 -6.91 12.47
CA ARG A 226 -9.36 -6.87 12.94
C ARG A 226 -9.52 -7.55 14.29
N SER A 227 -8.92 -8.72 14.47
CA SER A 227 -8.99 -9.48 15.73
C SER A 227 -8.43 -8.71 16.91
N ARG A 228 -7.22 -8.15 16.77
CA ARG A 228 -6.58 -7.33 17.83
C ARG A 228 -7.39 -6.07 18.13
N MET A 229 -7.91 -5.41 17.10
CA MET A 229 -8.70 -4.20 17.31
C MET A 229 -10.02 -4.49 18.02
N LEU A 230 -10.69 -5.62 17.71
CA LEU A 230 -11.86 -6.08 18.46
C LEU A 230 -11.54 -6.33 19.94
N GLN A 231 -10.42 -6.99 20.23
CA GLN A 231 -9.96 -7.22 21.60
C GLN A 231 -9.71 -5.91 22.35
N ASN A 232 -9.05 -4.95 21.69
CA ASN A 232 -8.82 -3.63 22.24
C ASN A 232 -10.14 -2.88 22.50
N MET A 233 -11.08 -2.90 21.55
CA MET A 233 -12.40 -2.27 21.70
C MET A 233 -13.19 -2.88 22.87
N ALA A 234 -13.18 -4.20 23.04
CA ALA A 234 -13.88 -4.90 24.13
C ALA A 234 -13.30 -4.57 25.52
N SER A 235 -12.01 -4.24 25.59
CA SER A 235 -11.34 -3.87 26.84
C SER A 235 -11.70 -2.47 27.35
N ILE A 236 -12.29 -1.62 26.49
CA ILE A 236 -12.58 -0.22 26.80
C ILE A 236 -14.02 -0.11 27.31
N LYS A 237 -14.20 0.43 28.53
CA LYS A 237 -15.52 0.80 29.04
C LYS A 237 -16.01 2.06 28.31
N THR A 238 -17.11 1.95 27.55
CA THR A 238 -17.75 3.12 26.91
C THR A 238 -19.26 3.12 27.08
N THR A 239 -19.86 4.29 26.86
CA THR A 239 -21.31 4.53 26.90
C THR A 239 -21.98 4.50 25.53
N LYS A 240 -21.24 4.32 24.42
CA LYS A 240 -21.81 4.30 23.06
C LYS A 240 -21.75 2.88 22.49
N GLU A 241 -22.90 2.38 22.03
CA GLU A 241 -22.94 1.15 21.24
C GLU A 241 -22.39 1.40 19.84
N VAL A 242 -21.62 0.45 19.33
CA VAL A 242 -21.16 0.43 17.94
C VAL A 242 -22.07 -0.54 17.20
N GLU A 243 -22.78 -0.06 16.18
CA GLU A 243 -23.71 -0.88 15.38
C GLU A 243 -23.01 -2.08 14.73
N ASN A 244 -21.80 -1.88 14.21
CA ASN A 244 -20.99 -2.94 13.60
C ASN A 244 -19.54 -2.94 14.14
N PRO A 245 -19.28 -3.65 15.26
CA PRO A 245 -17.96 -3.69 15.89
C PRO A 245 -16.87 -4.26 14.96
N GLN A 246 -17.21 -5.24 14.13
CA GLN A 246 -16.29 -5.92 13.22
C GLN A 246 -15.81 -4.97 12.12
N GLU A 247 -16.72 -4.23 11.50
CA GLU A 247 -16.38 -3.24 10.47
C GLU A 247 -15.61 -2.06 11.05
N THR A 248 -16.01 -1.59 12.24
CA THR A 248 -15.31 -0.52 12.96
C THR A 248 -13.87 -0.93 13.29
N ALA A 249 -13.69 -2.16 13.79
CA ALA A 249 -12.38 -2.73 14.08
C ALA A 249 -11.50 -2.86 12.82
N GLU A 250 -12.08 -3.31 11.70
CA GLU A 250 -11.39 -3.36 10.41
C GLU A 250 -10.93 -1.95 9.99
N ARG A 251 -11.82 -0.96 9.93
CA ARG A 251 -11.50 0.40 9.48
C ARG A 251 -10.43 1.07 10.34
N VAL A 252 -10.49 0.91 11.67
CA VAL A 252 -9.52 1.49 12.60
C VAL A 252 -8.19 0.77 12.53
N GLY A 253 -8.23 -0.55 12.42
CA GLY A 253 -7.03 -1.35 12.28
C GLY A 253 -6.30 -1.09 10.96
N LEU A 254 -7.03 -0.90 9.85
CA LEU A 254 -6.48 -0.48 8.57
C LEU A 254 -5.86 0.91 8.64
N ALA A 255 -6.52 1.87 9.28
CA ALA A 255 -5.95 3.18 9.52
C ALA A 255 -4.63 3.07 10.31
N ALA A 256 -4.57 2.23 11.34
CA ALA A 256 -3.36 2.00 12.12
C ALA A 256 -2.22 1.43 11.27
N LEU A 257 -2.51 0.45 10.40
CA LEU A 257 -1.53 -0.14 9.48
C LEU A 257 -1.01 0.90 8.47
N ILE A 258 -1.90 1.59 7.78
CA ILE A 258 -1.56 2.56 6.73
C ILE A 258 -0.74 3.73 7.31
N ILE A 259 -1.16 4.28 8.45
CA ILE A 259 -0.42 5.37 9.09
C ILE A 259 0.94 4.90 9.57
N GLN A 260 1.07 3.68 10.10
CA GLN A 260 2.37 3.14 10.49
C GLN A 260 3.34 3.05 9.30
N ASP A 261 2.87 2.55 8.17
CA ASP A 261 3.68 2.37 6.95
C ASP A 261 4.06 3.72 6.34
N PHE A 262 3.10 4.64 6.22
CA PHE A 262 3.30 5.94 5.56
C PHE A 262 3.90 7.03 6.44
N LYS A 263 4.10 6.81 7.75
CA LYS A 263 4.73 7.79 8.64
C LYS A 263 6.21 8.01 8.33
N GLY A 264 6.89 6.98 7.83
CA GLY A 264 8.31 7.01 7.48
C GLY A 264 8.57 7.55 6.07
N VAL A 265 9.85 7.65 5.71
CA VAL A 265 10.25 7.79 4.29
C VAL A 265 10.07 6.43 3.63
N LEU A 266 9.44 6.38 2.44
CA LEU A 266 9.16 5.10 1.77
C LEU A 266 10.40 4.20 1.62
N LEU A 267 11.56 4.78 1.30
CA LEU A 267 12.82 4.06 1.08
C LEU A 267 13.39 3.37 2.33
N SER A 268 12.96 3.77 3.54
CA SER A 268 13.50 3.29 4.79
C SER A 268 12.94 1.92 5.16
N ASP A 269 13.80 1.03 5.65
CA ASP A 269 13.36 -0.21 6.31
C ASP A 269 12.79 0.14 7.68
N TYR A 270 11.82 -0.64 8.16
CA TYR A 270 11.33 -0.48 9.51
C TYR A 270 10.93 -1.79 10.18
N GLN A 271 11.10 -1.81 11.49
CA GLN A 271 10.68 -2.91 12.35
C GLN A 271 9.20 -2.75 12.72
N PHE A 272 8.36 -3.66 12.23
CA PHE A 272 6.95 -3.68 12.55
C PHE A 272 6.71 -4.16 13.99
N SER A 273 5.73 -3.56 14.65
CA SER A 273 5.34 -3.89 16.01
C SER A 273 3.83 -3.73 16.17
N TRP A 274 3.14 -4.85 16.41
CA TRP A 274 1.71 -4.88 16.68
C TRP A 274 1.31 -3.95 17.84
N ASP A 275 2.10 -3.95 18.91
CA ASP A 275 1.79 -3.18 20.12
C ASP A 275 1.92 -1.68 19.90
N ARG A 276 2.76 -1.24 18.95
CA ARG A 276 2.95 0.18 18.63
C ARG A 276 1.82 0.73 17.77
N ILE A 277 1.33 -0.02 16.79
CA ILE A 277 0.34 0.50 15.84
C ILE A 277 -1.04 0.70 16.47
N PHE A 278 -1.39 -0.11 17.48
CA PHE A 278 -2.71 -0.04 18.14
C PHE A 278 -2.75 0.86 19.37
N GLN A 279 -1.68 1.61 19.65
CA GLN A 279 -1.69 2.54 20.78
C GLN A 279 -2.72 3.63 20.53
N SER A 280 -3.62 3.82 21.50
CA SER A 280 -4.62 4.89 21.50
C SER A 280 -4.01 6.27 21.76
N ARG A 281 -2.78 6.30 22.29
CA ARG A 281 -1.99 7.52 22.51
C ARG A 281 -0.80 7.54 21.55
N GLY A 282 -0.53 8.72 21.01
CA GLY A 282 0.59 8.95 20.10
C GLY A 282 0.15 9.08 18.65
N ASP A 283 1.16 9.11 17.78
CA ASP A 283 1.02 9.37 16.35
C ASP A 283 0.66 8.08 15.60
N THR A 284 -0.58 7.62 15.77
CA THR A 284 -1.13 6.38 15.20
C THR A 284 -2.40 6.65 14.39
N GLY A 285 -2.76 5.71 13.52
CA GLY A 285 -4.04 5.78 12.80
C GLY A 285 -5.26 5.65 13.71
N VAL A 286 -5.12 5.01 14.88
CA VAL A 286 -6.17 4.95 15.91
C VAL A 286 -6.46 6.37 16.45
N PHE A 287 -5.41 7.14 16.75
CA PHE A 287 -5.57 8.53 17.22
C PHE A 287 -6.23 9.43 16.17
N LEU A 288 -5.87 9.26 14.89
CA LEU A 288 -6.46 9.99 13.78
C LEU A 288 -7.97 9.71 13.64
N GLN A 289 -8.36 8.42 13.64
CA GLN A 289 -9.77 8.00 13.59
C GLN A 289 -10.56 8.50 14.79
N TYR A 290 -9.98 8.38 15.99
CA TYR A 290 -10.59 8.88 17.23
C TYR A 290 -10.87 10.38 17.16
N THR A 291 -9.90 11.16 16.68
CA THR A 291 -10.03 12.61 16.55
C THR A 291 -11.16 12.98 15.59
N HIS A 292 -11.21 12.35 14.41
CA HIS A 292 -12.29 12.58 13.45
C HIS A 292 -13.67 12.23 14.01
N ALA A 293 -13.83 11.05 14.63
CA ALA A 293 -15.10 10.63 15.21
C ALA A 293 -15.56 11.52 16.39
N ARG A 294 -14.62 12.05 17.17
CA ARG A 294 -14.92 13.00 18.25
C ARG A 294 -15.44 14.33 17.71
N LEU A 295 -14.86 14.85 16.63
CA LEU A 295 -15.33 16.06 15.97
C LEU A 295 -16.71 15.84 15.32
N HIS A 296 -16.95 14.64 14.76
CA HIS A 296 -18.28 14.28 14.26
C HIS A 296 -19.33 14.29 15.38
N SER A 297 -19.04 13.64 16.52
CA SER A 297 -19.94 13.65 17.69
C SER A 297 -20.19 15.06 18.23
N LEU A 298 -19.20 15.95 18.14
CA LEU A 298 -19.33 17.36 18.53
C LEU A 298 -20.35 18.09 17.65
N GLU A 299 -20.30 17.87 16.34
CA GLU A 299 -21.29 18.37 15.39
C GLU A 299 -22.68 17.80 15.63
N GLU A 300 -22.82 16.51 15.91
CA GLU A 300 -24.14 15.93 16.23
C GLU A 300 -24.74 16.53 17.49
N THR A 301 -23.91 16.85 18.49
CA THR A 301 -24.37 17.36 19.79
C THR A 301 -24.78 18.83 19.71
N PHE A 302 -24.06 19.65 18.93
CA PHE A 302 -24.22 21.10 18.93
C PHE A 302 -24.60 21.69 17.56
N GLY A 303 -24.69 20.91 16.49
CA GLY A 303 -24.90 21.39 15.12
C GLY A 303 -26.32 21.87 14.81
N CYS A 304 -27.30 21.47 15.59
CA CYS A 304 -28.69 21.92 15.43
C CYS A 304 -28.82 23.38 15.89
N GLY A 305 -28.83 24.33 14.94
CA GLY A 305 -29.21 25.74 15.19
C GLY A 305 -28.20 26.80 14.75
N TYR A 306 -27.03 26.42 14.23
CA TYR A 306 -26.05 27.40 13.72
C TYR A 306 -26.13 27.50 12.19
N LEU A 307 -26.43 28.71 11.70
CA LEU A 307 -26.47 29.03 10.26
C LEU A 307 -25.08 28.94 9.63
N ASN A 308 -25.01 28.79 8.30
CA ASN A 308 -23.73 28.79 7.54
C ASN A 308 -22.95 30.11 7.66
N ASP A 309 -23.60 31.18 8.12
CA ASP A 309 -22.96 32.47 8.36
C ASP A 309 -22.56 32.56 9.85
N PHE A 310 -21.27 32.79 10.10
CA PHE A 310 -20.71 32.86 11.44
C PHE A 310 -19.66 33.97 11.53
N ASN A 311 -19.59 34.61 12.69
CA ASN A 311 -18.68 35.72 12.92
C ASN A 311 -17.24 35.22 13.13
N THR A 312 -16.39 35.35 12.12
CA THR A 312 -14.97 34.97 12.19
C THR A 312 -14.17 35.80 13.19
N ALA A 313 -14.64 36.99 13.57
CA ALA A 313 -14.04 37.80 14.61
C ALA A 313 -14.10 37.12 16.00
N CYS A 314 -14.92 36.09 16.18
CA CYS A 314 -14.95 35.29 17.40
C CYS A 314 -13.82 34.26 17.52
N LEU A 315 -12.97 34.08 16.49
CA LEU A 315 -11.88 33.10 16.45
C LEU A 315 -10.50 33.73 16.64
N GLN A 316 -10.32 34.52 17.71
CA GLN A 316 -9.07 35.23 17.99
C GLN A 316 -8.17 34.50 19.00
N GLU A 317 -8.65 33.41 19.60
CA GLU A 317 -7.86 32.67 20.57
C GLU A 317 -6.64 32.02 19.89
N PRO A 318 -5.49 31.91 20.59
CA PRO A 318 -4.28 31.35 20.00
C PRO A 318 -4.49 29.97 19.36
N GLN A 319 -5.30 29.11 20.00
CA GLN A 319 -5.64 27.78 19.51
C GLN A 319 -6.46 27.84 18.21
N SER A 320 -7.41 28.77 18.11
CA SER A 320 -8.21 29.01 16.91
C SER A 320 -7.30 29.45 15.75
N VAL A 321 -6.44 30.43 15.99
CA VAL A 321 -5.49 30.97 15.00
C VAL A 321 -4.51 29.89 14.53
N SER A 322 -3.94 29.09 15.44
CA SER A 322 -3.02 28.00 15.07
C SER A 322 -3.68 26.94 14.19
N ILE A 323 -4.94 26.58 14.45
CA ILE A 323 -5.70 25.67 13.58
C ILE A 323 -5.91 26.30 12.21
N LEU A 324 -6.37 27.55 12.14
CA LEU A 324 -6.61 28.24 10.88
C LEU A 324 -5.34 28.32 10.03
N GLN A 325 -4.20 28.71 10.63
CA GLN A 325 -2.91 28.75 9.96
C GLN A 325 -2.50 27.37 9.44
N HIS A 326 -2.74 26.30 10.19
CA HIS A 326 -2.43 24.94 9.73
C HIS A 326 -3.35 24.52 8.58
N LEU A 327 -4.66 24.80 8.66
CA LEU A 327 -5.63 24.49 7.61
C LEU A 327 -5.27 25.15 6.27
N LEU A 328 -4.76 26.39 6.30
CA LEU A 328 -4.32 27.15 5.12
C LEU A 328 -3.11 26.54 4.39
N ARG A 329 -2.45 25.53 4.96
CA ARG A 329 -1.26 24.88 4.37
C ARG A 329 -1.57 23.53 3.75
N PHE A 330 -2.83 23.11 3.72
CA PHE A 330 -3.17 21.78 3.24
C PHE A 330 -2.80 21.59 1.76
N ASP A 331 -3.06 22.58 0.93
CA ASP A 331 -2.70 22.62 -0.49
C ASP A 331 -1.18 22.54 -0.72
N GLU A 332 -0.39 23.29 0.05
CA GLU A 332 1.09 23.21 0.06
C GLU A 332 1.55 21.78 0.32
N VAL A 333 0.95 21.12 1.30
CA VAL A 333 1.29 19.73 1.68
C VAL A 333 0.89 18.74 0.59
N LEU A 334 -0.28 18.91 -0.03
CA LEU A 334 -0.72 18.08 -1.14
C LEU A 334 0.21 18.21 -2.34
N TYR A 335 0.55 19.45 -2.73
CA TYR A 335 1.47 19.72 -3.81
C TYR A 335 2.84 19.08 -3.54
N ARG A 336 3.40 19.30 -2.35
CA ARG A 336 4.67 18.69 -1.95
C ARG A 336 4.63 17.16 -1.96
N SER A 337 3.54 16.56 -1.49
CA SER A 337 3.37 15.09 -1.52
C SER A 337 3.34 14.54 -2.94
N SER A 338 2.72 15.27 -3.88
CA SER A 338 2.71 14.89 -5.30
C SER A 338 4.08 15.03 -5.97
N GLN A 339 4.84 16.08 -5.63
CA GLN A 339 6.18 16.31 -6.20
C GLN A 339 7.20 15.30 -5.67
N ASP A 340 7.19 15.05 -4.36
CA ASP A 340 8.14 14.14 -3.72
C ASP A 340 7.72 12.66 -3.86
N LEU A 341 6.46 12.40 -4.25
CA LEU A 341 5.80 11.08 -4.21
C LEU A 341 5.92 10.42 -2.83
N GLN A 342 5.71 11.20 -1.78
CA GLN A 342 5.84 10.76 -0.38
C GLN A 342 4.54 10.99 0.40
N PRO A 343 3.85 9.93 0.87
CA PRO A 343 2.62 10.07 1.67
C PRO A 343 2.88 10.62 3.07
N ARG A 344 4.13 10.55 3.57
CA ARG A 344 4.54 11.00 4.91
C ARG A 344 4.20 12.46 5.20
N HIS A 345 4.21 13.31 4.17
CA HIS A 345 3.89 14.72 4.29
C HIS A 345 2.44 14.91 4.72
N ILE A 346 1.52 14.17 4.09
CA ILE A 346 0.11 14.13 4.44
C ILE A 346 -0.07 13.56 5.85
N VAL A 347 0.59 12.44 6.17
CA VAL A 347 0.51 11.83 7.51
C VAL A 347 0.94 12.80 8.61
N SER A 348 2.10 13.44 8.46
CA SER A 348 2.61 14.41 9.43
C SER A 348 1.68 15.62 9.59
N TYR A 349 1.12 16.12 8.49
CA TYR A 349 0.13 17.18 8.51
C TYR A 349 -1.14 16.79 9.28
N LEU A 350 -1.71 15.62 9.01
CA LEU A 350 -2.95 15.15 9.63
C LEU A 350 -2.80 14.87 11.12
N LEU A 351 -1.65 14.32 11.53
CA LEU A 351 -1.33 14.08 12.94
C LEU A 351 -1.18 15.42 13.68
N THR A 352 -0.47 16.39 13.09
CA THR A 352 -0.33 17.74 13.66
C THR A 352 -1.69 18.41 13.81
N LEU A 353 -2.53 18.36 12.77
CA LEU A 353 -3.89 18.89 12.80
C LEU A 353 -4.73 18.23 13.90
N SER A 354 -4.58 16.91 14.09
CA SER A 354 -5.30 16.17 15.14
C SER A 354 -4.86 16.60 16.54
N HIS A 355 -3.58 16.85 16.77
CA HIS A 355 -3.07 17.37 18.05
C HIS A 355 -3.60 18.78 18.34
N LEU A 356 -3.56 19.66 17.33
CA LEU A 356 -4.12 21.01 17.43
C LEU A 356 -5.61 20.97 17.77
N ALA A 357 -6.38 20.13 17.07
CA ALA A 357 -7.80 19.93 17.31
C ALA A 357 -8.07 19.40 18.73
N GLY A 358 -7.29 18.42 19.19
CA GLY A 358 -7.40 17.85 20.52
C GLY A 358 -7.12 18.87 21.63
N MET A 359 -6.17 19.78 21.43
CA MET A 359 -5.87 20.88 22.37
C MET A 359 -6.94 21.96 22.34
N ALA A 360 -7.38 22.38 21.15
CA ALA A 360 -8.44 23.36 20.98
C ALA A 360 -9.75 22.86 21.60
N HIS A 361 -10.11 21.59 21.41
CA HIS A 361 -11.34 21.05 21.97
C HIS A 361 -11.38 21.04 23.52
N LYS A 362 -10.22 21.05 24.20
CA LYS A 362 -10.16 21.17 25.68
C LYS A 362 -10.33 22.60 26.17
N THR A 363 -10.03 23.59 25.33
CA THR A 363 -9.90 25.00 25.73
C THR A 363 -11.02 25.88 25.14
N LEU A 364 -11.44 25.58 23.92
CA LEU A 364 -12.52 26.25 23.20
C LEU A 364 -13.85 25.55 23.49
N HIS A 365 -14.49 25.94 24.59
CA HIS A 365 -15.80 25.41 24.95
C HIS A 365 -16.88 25.82 23.93
N ILE A 366 -17.75 24.90 23.53
CA ILE A 366 -18.93 25.21 22.71
C ILE A 366 -20.16 25.32 23.61
N LYS A 367 -20.31 24.37 24.52
CA LYS A 367 -21.35 24.39 25.54
C LYS A 367 -21.21 25.66 26.38
N ASP A 368 -22.34 26.27 26.69
CA ASP A 368 -22.45 27.45 27.57
C ASP A 368 -21.71 28.71 27.06
N SER A 369 -21.27 28.72 25.79
CA SER A 369 -20.70 29.91 25.13
C SER A 369 -21.78 30.75 24.43
N PRO A 370 -21.54 32.06 24.20
CA PRO A 370 -22.45 32.88 23.41
C PRO A 370 -22.71 32.27 22.03
N PRO A 371 -23.93 32.34 21.48
CA PRO A 371 -24.29 31.67 20.23
C PRO A 371 -23.34 31.97 19.06
N GLU A 372 -22.90 33.22 18.90
CA GLU A 372 -21.96 33.59 17.84
C GLU A 372 -20.59 32.91 18.00
N VAL A 373 -20.07 32.84 19.23
CA VAL A 373 -18.79 32.20 19.55
C VAL A 373 -18.90 30.68 19.40
N ALA A 374 -19.98 30.09 19.90
CA ALA A 374 -20.27 28.67 19.78
C ALA A 374 -20.39 28.26 18.30
N GLY A 375 -21.11 29.04 17.50
CA GLY A 375 -21.25 28.85 16.06
C GLY A 375 -19.92 28.94 15.32
N ALA A 376 -19.09 29.95 15.61
CA ALA A 376 -17.79 30.12 14.98
C ALA A 376 -16.82 28.96 15.33
N ARG A 377 -16.73 28.57 16.62
CA ARG A 377 -15.91 27.45 17.06
C ARG A 377 -16.36 26.13 16.44
N LEU A 378 -17.67 25.91 16.33
CA LEU A 378 -18.21 24.70 15.70
C LEU A 378 -17.84 24.62 14.21
N HIS A 379 -17.92 25.74 13.48
CA HIS A 379 -17.48 25.81 12.09
C HIS A 379 -15.98 25.53 11.93
N LEU A 380 -15.15 26.04 12.85
CA LEU A 380 -13.72 25.71 12.87
C LEU A 380 -13.50 24.20 13.01
N PHE A 381 -14.15 23.54 13.98
CA PHE A 381 -14.03 22.09 14.16
C PHE A 381 -14.58 21.29 12.97
N ARG A 382 -15.62 21.80 12.30
CA ARG A 382 -16.16 21.21 11.07
C ARG A 382 -15.19 21.29 9.90
N ALA A 383 -14.49 22.41 9.76
CA ALA A 383 -13.43 22.57 8.75
C ALA A 383 -12.29 21.58 9.03
N VAL A 384 -11.85 21.46 10.29
CA VAL A 384 -10.85 20.47 10.71
C VAL A 384 -11.28 19.05 10.38
N ARG A 385 -12.50 18.65 10.77
CA ARG A 385 -13.03 17.31 10.49
C ARG A 385 -13.05 17.01 8.99
N SER A 386 -13.48 17.99 8.18
CA SER A 386 -13.55 17.84 6.72
C SER A 386 -12.17 17.65 6.10
N VAL A 387 -11.17 18.43 6.53
CA VAL A 387 -9.78 18.27 6.07
C VAL A 387 -9.18 16.93 6.53
N LEU A 388 -9.44 16.52 7.77
CA LEU A 388 -9.03 15.19 8.26
C LEU A 388 -9.64 14.06 7.42
N ALA A 389 -10.94 14.16 7.09
CA ALA A 389 -11.63 13.20 6.25
C ALA A 389 -11.03 13.12 4.84
N ASN A 390 -10.74 14.27 4.23
CA ASN A 390 -10.16 14.34 2.89
C ASN A 390 -8.75 13.74 2.86
N GLY A 391 -7.89 14.11 3.81
CA GLY A 391 -6.54 13.56 3.90
C GLY A 391 -6.53 12.07 4.21
N MET A 392 -7.41 11.58 5.08
CA MET A 392 -7.56 10.13 5.33
C MET A 392 -7.97 9.39 4.06
N LYS A 393 -8.98 9.88 3.34
CA LYS A 393 -9.43 9.26 2.07
C LYS A 393 -8.32 9.23 1.03
N LEU A 394 -7.50 10.29 0.94
CA LEU A 394 -6.35 10.33 0.03
C LEU A 394 -5.31 9.26 0.36
N LEU A 395 -5.15 8.89 1.63
CA LEU A 395 -4.29 7.79 2.07
C LEU A 395 -4.94 6.40 1.95
N GLY A 396 -6.18 6.30 1.43
CA GLY A 396 -6.94 5.05 1.37
C GLY A 396 -7.64 4.67 2.69
N ILE A 397 -7.71 5.58 3.66
CA ILE A 397 -8.34 5.35 4.96
C ILE A 397 -9.80 5.84 4.94
N THR A 398 -10.73 4.97 5.33
CA THR A 398 -12.15 5.32 5.49
C THR A 398 -12.42 5.98 6.85
N PRO A 399 -12.80 7.27 6.91
CA PRO A 399 -13.05 7.96 8.18
C PRO A 399 -14.27 7.41 8.92
N LEU A 400 -14.17 7.25 10.24
CA LEU A 400 -15.29 6.86 11.09
C LEU A 400 -16.10 8.05 11.61
N GLN A 401 -17.42 7.92 11.61
CA GLN A 401 -18.33 8.91 12.21
C GLN A 401 -18.48 8.71 13.71
N VAL A 402 -18.47 7.45 14.18
CA VAL A 402 -18.58 7.09 15.59
C VAL A 402 -17.40 6.22 15.97
N PHE A 403 -16.80 6.51 17.14
CA PHE A 403 -15.74 5.69 17.71
C PHE A 403 -15.91 5.58 19.23
N LEU A 404 -15.62 4.40 19.76
CA LEU A 404 -15.65 4.07 21.18
C LEU A 404 -14.72 5.00 21.96
N CYS A 405 -15.28 5.87 22.78
CA CYS A 405 -14.50 6.80 23.59
C CYS A 405 -13.81 6.04 24.74
N CYS A 406 -12.48 6.02 24.78
CA CYS A 406 -11.79 5.81 26.05
C CYS A 406 -12.21 6.93 27.00
N GLN A 407 -12.92 6.62 28.09
CA GLN A 407 -12.85 7.48 29.26
C GLN A 407 -11.39 7.48 29.71
N ILE A 408 -10.69 8.59 29.42
CA ILE A 408 -9.40 8.86 30.02
C ILE A 408 -9.68 8.96 31.52
N GLN A 409 -9.39 7.89 32.28
CA GLN A 409 -9.35 7.97 33.73
C GLN A 409 -8.28 9.03 34.07
N HIS A 410 -8.74 10.19 34.50
CA HIS A 410 -7.90 11.16 35.18
C HIS A 410 -7.44 10.48 36.47
N ALA A 411 -6.13 10.21 36.59
CA ALA A 411 -5.56 9.85 37.87
C ALA A 411 -5.86 10.99 38.85
N PRO A 412 -6.39 10.71 40.06
CA PRO A 412 -6.66 11.76 41.03
C PRO A 412 -5.32 12.36 41.46
N HIS A 413 -5.20 13.68 41.32
CA HIS A 413 -4.15 14.43 41.99
C HIS A 413 -4.25 14.14 43.49
N HIS A 414 -3.21 13.52 44.05
CA HIS A 414 -3.01 13.46 45.50
C HIS A 414 -2.86 14.88 46.02
N ASN A 415 -3.96 15.47 46.47
CA ASN A 415 -3.91 16.61 47.38
C ASN A 415 -3.47 16.09 48.73
N GLY A 416 -2.21 16.38 49.07
CA GLY A 416 -1.74 16.33 50.43
C GLY A 416 -2.65 17.18 51.32
N LYS A 417 -3.32 16.54 52.26
CA LYS A 417 -3.75 17.18 53.49
C LYS A 417 -2.89 16.60 54.60
N SER A 418 -1.90 17.39 54.99
CA SER A 418 -1.41 17.42 56.36
C SER A 418 -2.61 17.71 57.27
N ILE A 419 -2.72 17.00 58.40
CA ILE A 419 -3.07 17.48 59.74
C ILE A 419 -3.09 16.25 60.67
N CYS A 420 -2.20 16.30 61.67
CA CYS A 420 -2.09 15.56 62.93
C CYS A 420 -2.20 14.03 62.93
#